data_AF-A0A2J6X136-F1
#
_entry.id   AF-A0A2J6X136-F1
#
_cell.length_a   1.000
_cell.length_b   1.000
_cell.length_c   1.000
_cell.angle_alpha   90.00
_cell.angle_beta   90.00
_cell.angle_gamma   90.00
#
_symmetry.space_group_name_H-M   'P 1'
#
loop_
_entity.id
_entity.type
_entity.pdbx_description
1 polymer ?
#
loop_
_entity_poly.entity_id
_entity_poly.type
_entity_poly.pdbx_seq_one_letter_code
_entity_poly.pdbx_strand_id
1 'polypeptide(L)'
;MIRSLLLAVLMLVTFSFAWQPSTEGSGKGLVIYKVDGDPSDVMIALKGNLEAAQIILVSTTDPTAPLANNKNLFPDYKKLKVDYMQNFLVTSMTTLYKIVTNDPNAIVISPLV
;
A
#
# COMPACT_ATOMS: atom_id res chain seq x y z
N MET A 1 -15.33 27.36 27.15
CA MET A 1 -16.08 26.22 26.55
C MET A 1 -15.54 25.79 25.20
N ILE A 2 -15.45 26.66 24.18
CA ILE A 2 -15.03 26.27 22.82
C ILE A 2 -13.60 25.67 22.77
N ARG A 3 -12.66 26.22 23.53
CA ARG A 3 -11.27 25.71 23.61
C ARG A 3 -11.17 24.30 24.17
N SER A 4 -12.06 23.94 25.09
CA SER A 4 -12.10 22.61 25.74
C SER A 4 -12.66 21.55 24.79
N LEU A 5 -13.64 21.93 23.95
CA LEU A 5 -14.24 21.06 22.93
C LEU A 5 -13.23 20.73 21.82
N LEU A 6 -12.45 21.72 21.39
CA LEU A 6 -11.41 21.57 20.36
C LEU A 6 -10.28 20.63 20.79
N LEU A 7 -9.88 20.66 22.06
CA LEU A 7 -8.91 19.70 22.62
C LEU A 7 -9.46 18.27 22.68
N ALA A 8 -10.74 18.11 23.00
CA ALA A 8 -11.37 16.79 23.06
C ALA A 8 -11.48 16.14 21.68
N VAL A 9 -11.78 16.93 20.63
CA VAL A 9 -11.78 16.46 19.24
C VAL A 9 -10.37 16.08 18.78
N LEU A 10 -9.35 16.87 19.14
CA LEU A 10 -7.95 16.57 18.79
C LEU A 10 -7.44 15.27 19.44
N MET A 11 -7.86 14.97 20.68
CA MET A 11 -7.54 13.70 21.35
C MET A 11 -8.26 12.48 20.77
N LEU A 12 -9.44 12.65 20.16
CA LEU A 12 -10.17 11.54 19.53
C LEU A 12 -9.53 11.09 18.21
N VAL A 13 -8.86 11.98 17.48
CA VAL A 13 -8.21 11.66 16.19
C VAL A 13 -6.89 10.88 16.40
N THR A 14 -6.29 10.94 17.58
CA THR A 14 -5.05 10.20 17.88
C THR A 14 -5.24 8.72 18.22
N PHE A 15 -6.50 8.24 18.30
CA PHE A 15 -6.83 6.82 18.51
C PHE A 15 -7.12 6.07 17.21
N SER A 16 -6.46 6.44 16.11
CA SER A 16 -6.39 5.58 14.93
C SER A 16 -5.52 4.38 15.24
N PHE A 17 -6.12 3.35 15.82
CA PHE A 17 -5.48 2.06 16.05
C PHE A 17 -5.08 1.48 14.68
N ALA A 18 -3.79 1.49 14.38
CA ALA A 18 -3.22 0.64 13.35
C ALA A 18 -3.34 -0.81 13.84
N TRP A 19 -4.47 -1.45 13.56
CA TRP A 19 -4.60 -2.89 13.76
C TRP A 19 -3.67 -3.58 12.76
N GLN A 20 -2.52 -4.03 13.24
CA GLN A 20 -1.59 -4.83 12.46
C GLN A 20 -1.98 -6.31 12.65
N PRO A 21 -2.43 -7.02 11.60
CA PRO A 21 -2.67 -8.45 11.71
C PRO A 21 -1.37 -9.16 12.12
N SER A 22 -1.51 -10.24 12.91
CA SER A 22 -0.40 -11.13 13.26
C SER A 22 0.29 -11.61 11.99
N THR A 23 1.43 -11.00 11.66
CA THR A 23 2.28 -11.44 10.54
C THR A 23 3.05 -12.65 11.02
N GLU A 24 2.42 -13.82 10.98
CA GLU A 24 3.03 -15.12 11.25
C GLU A 24 4.15 -15.41 10.24
N GLY A 25 5.31 -14.76 10.40
CA GLY A 25 6.52 -15.00 9.61
C GLY A 25 6.70 -14.18 8.33
N SER A 26 5.80 -13.26 7.97
CA SER A 26 6.08 -12.28 6.91
C SER A 26 7.06 -11.24 7.46
N GLY A 27 8.21 -11.05 6.81
CA GLY A 27 9.32 -10.22 7.29
C GLY A 27 8.92 -8.77 7.62
N LYS A 28 9.86 -7.99 8.19
CA LYS A 28 9.68 -6.61 8.69
C LYS A 28 9.25 -5.55 7.64
N GLY A 29 8.64 -5.94 6.52
CA GLY A 29 8.24 -5.08 5.41
C GLY A 29 6.75 -5.09 5.06
N LEU A 30 5.92 -5.94 5.66
CA LEU A 30 4.48 -5.95 5.38
C LEU A 30 3.70 -5.15 6.42
N VAL A 31 3.13 -4.02 6.00
CA VAL A 31 2.21 -3.22 6.81
C VAL A 31 0.85 -3.19 6.11
N ILE A 32 -0.20 -3.55 6.83
CA ILE A 32 -1.56 -3.60 6.32
C ILE A 32 -2.38 -2.52 7.03
N TYR A 33 -2.99 -1.64 6.24
CA TYR A 33 -3.90 -0.61 6.73
C TYR A 33 -5.33 -0.95 6.30
N LYS A 34 -6.27 -0.89 7.24
CA LYS A 34 -7.69 -0.83 6.92
C LYS A 34 -8.07 0.62 6.66
N VAL A 35 -8.63 0.88 5.49
CA VAL A 35 -9.14 2.20 5.10
C VAL A 35 -10.62 2.04 4.79
N ASP A 36 -11.44 2.88 5.41
CA ASP A 36 -12.88 2.92 5.14
C ASP A 36 -13.16 3.89 3.99
N GLY A 37 -13.91 3.46 2.97
CA GLY A 37 -14.28 4.27 1.80
C GLY A 37 -14.59 3.44 0.55
N ASP A 38 -15.05 4.10 -0.52
CA ASP A 38 -15.16 3.45 -1.82
C ASP A 38 -13.75 3.15 -2.38
N PRO A 39 -13.50 1.95 -2.93
CA PRO A 39 -12.18 1.59 -3.47
C PRO A 39 -11.63 2.60 -4.50
N SER A 40 -12.50 3.21 -5.31
CA SER A 40 -12.11 4.17 -6.34
C SER A 40 -11.60 5.48 -5.75
N ASP A 41 -12.29 5.98 -4.73
CA ASP A 41 -11.92 7.22 -4.03
C ASP A 41 -10.65 7.04 -3.21
N VAL A 42 -10.53 5.91 -2.52
CA VAL A 42 -9.31 5.53 -1.80
C VAL A 42 -8.13 5.46 -2.78
N MET A 43 -8.35 4.98 -4.00
CA MET A 43 -7.30 4.88 -5.00
C MET A 43 -6.82 6.24 -5.50
N ILE A 44 -7.75 7.16 -5.75
CA ILE A 44 -7.44 8.54 -6.15
C ILE A 44 -6.64 9.22 -5.03
N ALA A 45 -7.10 9.09 -3.78
CA ALA A 45 -6.42 9.65 -2.63
C ALA A 45 -5.01 9.06 -2.44
N LEU A 46 -4.84 7.74 -2.60
CA LEU A 46 -3.53 7.09 -2.53
C LEU A 46 -2.58 7.67 -3.58
N LYS A 47 -2.99 7.74 -4.85
CA LYS A 47 -2.15 8.28 -5.93
C LYS A 47 -1.76 9.74 -5.69
N GLY A 48 -2.71 10.57 -5.27
CA GLY A 48 -2.44 11.97 -4.92
C GLY A 48 -1.45 12.10 -3.76
N ASN A 49 -1.57 11.27 -2.73
CA ASN A 49 -0.65 11.26 -1.59
C ASN A 49 0.75 10.78 -1.98
N LEU A 50 0.86 9.77 -2.85
CA LEU A 50 2.15 9.31 -3.38
C LEU A 50 2.84 10.43 -4.15
N GLU A 51 2.11 11.13 -5.03
CA GLU A 51 2.64 12.25 -5.79
C GLU A 51 3.08 13.41 -4.88
N ALA A 52 2.27 13.77 -3.88
CA ALA A 52 2.61 14.79 -2.90
C ALA A 52 3.88 14.43 -2.08
N ALA A 53 4.10 13.13 -1.84
CA ALA A 53 5.30 12.61 -1.19
C ALA A 53 6.50 12.45 -2.15
N GLN A 54 6.40 12.90 -3.41
CA GLN A 54 7.41 12.71 -4.46
C GLN A 54 7.74 11.24 -4.74
N ILE A 55 6.77 10.36 -4.49
CA ILE A 55 6.83 8.94 -4.83
C ILE A 55 6.26 8.76 -6.24
N ILE A 56 7.09 8.20 -7.11
CA ILE A 56 6.82 7.93 -8.51
C ILE A 56 6.11 6.59 -8.63
N LEU A 57 4.94 6.60 -9.28
CA LEU A 57 4.27 5.38 -9.70
C LEU A 57 4.92 4.82 -10.97
N VAL A 58 5.52 3.63 -10.86
CA VAL A 58 6.23 2.96 -11.96
C VAL A 58 5.28 2.07 -12.76
N SER A 59 4.43 1.31 -12.08
CA SER A 59 3.49 0.39 -12.73
C SER A 59 2.26 0.13 -11.86
N THR A 60 1.14 -0.14 -12.52
CA THR A 60 -0.09 -0.63 -11.89
C THR A 60 -0.44 -1.97 -12.52
N THR A 61 -0.69 -2.98 -11.70
CA THR A 61 -1.08 -4.31 -12.18
C THR A 61 -2.32 -4.79 -11.44
N ASP A 62 -3.18 -5.52 -12.15
CA ASP A 62 -4.33 -6.20 -11.60
C ASP A 62 -4.01 -7.71 -11.49
N PRO A 63 -3.70 -8.22 -10.28
CA PRO A 63 -3.41 -9.63 -10.08
C PRO A 63 -4.68 -10.51 -10.07
N THR A 64 -5.89 -9.93 -10.04
CA THR A 64 -7.13 -10.72 -9.94
C THR A 64 -7.37 -11.56 -11.20
N ALA A 65 -7.07 -11.02 -12.38
CA ALA A 65 -7.23 -11.71 -13.65
C ALA A 65 -6.38 -12.99 -13.77
N PRO A 66 -5.06 -12.98 -13.56
CA PRO A 66 -4.25 -14.21 -13.60
C PRO A 66 -4.62 -15.20 -12.48
N LEU A 67 -5.00 -14.73 -11.30
CA LEU A 67 -5.46 -15.60 -10.20
C LEU A 67 -6.79 -16.29 -10.54
N ALA A 68 -7.74 -15.56 -11.13
CA ALA A 68 -9.02 -16.11 -11.56
C ALA A 68 -8.89 -17.08 -12.74
N ASN A 69 -7.90 -16.89 -13.61
CA ASN A 69 -7.67 -17.73 -14.79
C ASN A 69 -6.90 -19.02 -14.47
N ASN A 70 -6.10 -19.05 -13.41
CA ASN A 70 -5.30 -20.21 -13.00
C ASN A 70 -5.91 -20.98 -11.81
N LYS A 71 -7.19 -21.35 -11.93
CA LYS A 71 -7.97 -21.98 -10.85
C LYS A 71 -7.36 -23.28 -10.29
N ASN A 72 -6.58 -23.99 -11.10
CA ASN A 72 -5.91 -25.22 -10.66
C ASN A 72 -4.72 -24.94 -9.73
N LEU A 73 -4.06 -23.79 -9.90
CA LEU A 73 -2.95 -23.35 -9.05
C LEU A 73 -3.44 -22.60 -7.81
N PHE A 74 -4.59 -21.92 -7.92
CA PHE A 74 -5.19 -21.14 -6.83
C PHE A 74 -6.66 -21.50 -6.60
N PRO A 75 -6.95 -22.73 -6.13
CA PRO A 75 -8.32 -23.23 -5.99
C PRO A 75 -9.16 -22.43 -4.99
N ASP A 76 -8.50 -21.81 -4.00
CA ASP A 76 -9.16 -21.08 -2.92
C ASP A 76 -9.36 -19.59 -3.21
N TYR A 77 -8.92 -19.07 -4.36
CA TYR A 77 -9.03 -17.64 -4.69
C TYR A 77 -10.46 -17.11 -4.53
N LYS A 78 -11.47 -17.88 -4.95
CA LYS A 78 -12.89 -17.49 -4.80
C LYS A 78 -13.36 -17.39 -3.35
N LYS A 79 -12.70 -18.06 -2.41
CA LYS A 79 -13.03 -18.00 -0.98
C LYS A 79 -12.56 -16.70 -0.34
N LEU A 80 -11.58 -16.02 -0.94
CA LEU A 80 -11.03 -14.77 -0.43
C LEU A 80 -12.00 -13.59 -0.58
N LYS A 81 -13.06 -13.72 -1.40
CA LYS A 81 -14.06 -12.66 -1.67
C LYS A 81 -13.41 -11.30 -1.97
N VAL A 82 -12.32 -11.34 -2.72
CA VAL A 82 -11.64 -10.12 -3.17
C VAL A 82 -12.28 -9.69 -4.48
N ASP A 83 -13.11 -8.66 -4.41
CA ASP A 83 -13.78 -8.09 -5.58
C ASP A 83 -12.85 -7.16 -6.37
N TYR A 84 -11.80 -6.65 -5.73
CA TYR A 84 -10.86 -5.72 -6.33
C TYR A 84 -9.47 -5.82 -5.68
N MET A 85 -8.43 -5.90 -6.50
CA MET A 85 -7.03 -5.82 -6.06
C MET A 85 -6.23 -5.06 -7.11
N GLN A 86 -5.39 -4.12 -6.68
CA GLN A 86 -4.39 -3.48 -7.53
C GLN A 86 -3.06 -3.41 -6.80
N ASN A 87 -2.00 -3.78 -7.53
CA ASN A 87 -0.64 -3.64 -7.07
C ASN A 87 -0.02 -2.40 -7.69
N PHE A 88 0.58 -1.56 -6.85
CA PHE A 88 1.34 -0.38 -7.28
C PHE A 88 2.81 -0.62 -7.04
N LEU A 89 3.56 -0.48 -8.13
CA LEU A 89 4.99 -0.50 -8.10
C LEU A 89 5.46 0.95 -7.98
N VAL A 90 6.15 1.30 -6.89
CA VAL A 90 6.48 2.69 -6.57
C VAL A 90 7.97 2.87 -6.29
N THR A 91 8.49 4.07 -6.55
CA THR A 91 9.88 4.43 -6.24
C THR A 91 10.00 5.93 -5.94
N SER A 92 11.18 6.43 -5.59
CA SER A 92 11.43 7.88 -5.53
C SER A 92 12.78 8.19 -6.16
N MET A 93 12.97 9.42 -6.65
CA MET A 93 14.26 9.83 -7.22
C MET A 93 15.39 9.71 -6.20
N THR A 94 15.12 10.01 -4.93
CA THR A 94 16.08 9.85 -3.83
C THR A 94 16.44 8.39 -3.60
N THR A 95 15.46 7.48 -3.67
CA THR A 95 15.70 6.03 -3.54
C THR A 95 16.53 5.53 -4.71
N LEU A 96 16.15 5.87 -5.95
CA LEU A 96 16.90 5.49 -7.15
C LEU A 96 18.34 6.00 -7.10
N TYR A 97 18.54 7.26 -6.71
CA TYR A 97 19.88 7.83 -6.55
C TYR A 97 20.71 7.03 -5.54
N LYS A 98 20.17 6.76 -4.34
CA LYS A 98 20.86 5.96 -3.32
C LYS A 98 21.23 4.56 -3.80
N ILE A 99 20.33 3.90 -4.55
CA ILE A 99 20.58 2.57 -5.12
C ILE A 99 21.74 2.68 -6.12
N VAL A 100 21.62 3.56 -7.11
CA VAL A 100 22.63 3.71 -8.18
C VAL A 100 24.00 4.09 -7.64
N THR A 101 24.07 4.95 -6.62
CA THR A 101 25.36 5.37 -6.05
C THR A 101 26.03 4.29 -5.20
N ASN A 102 25.26 3.37 -4.61
CA ASN A 102 25.79 2.31 -3.76
C ASN A 102 26.06 1.02 -4.53
N ASP A 103 25.13 0.62 -5.39
CA ASP A 103 25.25 -0.53 -6.28
C ASP A 103 24.41 -0.29 -7.55
N PRO A 104 25.03 0.15 -8.65
CA PRO A 104 24.35 0.36 -9.93
C PRO A 104 23.60 -0.87 -10.46
N ASN A 105 24.02 -2.08 -10.09
CA ASN A 105 23.39 -3.32 -10.55
C ASN A 105 22.10 -3.64 -9.78
N ALA A 106 21.92 -3.07 -8.59
CA ALA A 106 20.70 -3.23 -7.80
C ALA A 106 19.49 -2.50 -8.43
N ILE A 107 19.70 -1.68 -9.47
CA ILE A 107 18.60 -1.09 -10.26
C ILE A 107 17.74 -2.17 -10.94
N VAL A 108 18.31 -3.34 -11.24
CA VAL A 108 17.59 -4.49 -11.81
C VAL A 108 16.59 -5.09 -10.82
N ILE A 109 16.83 -4.88 -9.51
CA ILE A 109 15.98 -5.34 -8.41
C ILE A 109 14.98 -4.24 -8.02
N SER A 110 15.21 -2.98 -8.41
CA SER A 110 14.27 -1.88 -8.20
C SER A 110 13.33 -1.74 -9.41
N PRO A 111 12.02 -2.00 -9.25
CA PRO A 111 11.25 -1.63 -8.08
C PRO A 111 10.61 -2.84 -7.34
N LEU A 112 11.17 -4.05 -7.48
CA LEU A 112 10.66 -5.29 -6.88
C LEU A 112 10.91 -5.43 -5.36
N VAL A 113 11.21 -4.34 -4.64
CA VAL A 113 11.44 -4.32 -3.19
C VAL A 113 10.47 -3.38 -2.50
#